data_AF-A0A3C0A670-F1
#
_entry.id   AF-A0A3C0A670-F1
#
_cell.length_a   1.000
_cell.length_b   1.000
_cell.length_c   1.000
_cell.angle_alpha   90.00
_cell.angle_beta   90.00
_cell.angle_gamma   90.00
#
_symmetry.space_group_name_H-M   'P 1'
#
loop_
_entity.id
_entity.type
_entity.pdbx_description
1 polymer ?
#
loop_
_entity_poly.entity_id
_entity_poly.type
_entity_poly.pdbx_seq_one_letter_code
_entity_poly.pdbx_strand_id
1 'polypeptide(L)'
;PKARVDVQEDTIAAVYAATTLPGIVCILGTGSNSSYFDGTTVHPSAVSLGYSLMDEASGNYFGKRLLRDYFYNKMPAVLKAEFARRFDLNPDVIKYNIYKQENPNMYLASFAEFIFNPGALRPKNAVEINGYFYKLISEGINKFIECRVLCFKEAQHVPIHFIGSIAHFSEDIIRDCMQPYHLTLGTIIRRPIDGLIEYYRNHILK
;
A
#
# COMPACT_ATOMS: atom_id res chain seq x y z
N PRO A 1 4.66 39.16 -1.79
CA PRO A 1 3.81 38.41 -0.83
C PRO A 1 2.39 38.19 -1.37
N LYS A 2 2.23 37.24 -2.29
CA LYS A 2 0.94 36.64 -2.68
C LYS A 2 1.24 35.19 -3.05
N ALA A 3 1.30 34.31 -2.06
CA ALA A 3 1.41 32.88 -2.32
C ALA A 3 0.05 32.38 -2.78
N ARG A 4 0.01 31.71 -3.93
CA ARG A 4 -1.19 31.00 -4.39
C ARG A 4 -1.23 29.68 -3.62
N VAL A 5 -2.20 29.54 -2.71
CA VAL A 5 -2.45 28.29 -1.97
C VAL A 5 -3.51 27.52 -2.75
N ASP A 6 -3.19 26.29 -3.13
CA ASP A 6 -4.11 25.36 -3.78
C ASP A 6 -4.24 24.13 -2.87
N VAL A 7 -5.48 23.76 -2.52
CA VAL A 7 -5.77 22.62 -1.63
C VAL A 7 -6.44 21.56 -2.47
N GLN A 8 -5.72 20.46 -2.69
CA GLN A 8 -6.16 19.34 -3.51
C GLN A 8 -6.06 18.04 -2.71
N GLU A 9 -6.81 17.03 -3.13
CA GLU A 9 -6.76 15.70 -2.51
C GLU A 9 -5.38 15.05 -2.67
N ASP A 10 -4.98 14.22 -1.69
CA ASP A 10 -3.73 13.47 -1.70
C ASP A 10 -3.53 12.64 -2.98
N THR A 11 -4.62 12.21 -3.61
CA THR A 11 -4.67 11.49 -4.89
C THR A 11 -4.13 12.32 -6.05
N ILE A 12 -4.40 13.62 -6.07
CA ILE A 12 -3.91 14.50 -7.15
C ILE A 12 -2.42 14.78 -6.97
N ALA A 13 -1.99 15.02 -5.72
CA ALA A 13 -0.57 15.13 -5.39
C ALA A 13 0.21 13.86 -5.78
N ALA A 14 -0.37 12.69 -5.53
CA ALA A 14 0.17 11.41 -5.95
C ALA A 14 0.28 11.29 -7.49
N VAL A 15 -0.76 11.69 -8.23
CA VAL A 15 -0.73 11.68 -9.71
C VAL A 15 0.41 12.55 -10.23
N TYR A 16 0.52 13.80 -9.78
CA TYR A 16 1.57 14.73 -10.23
C TYR A 16 2.97 14.29 -9.84
N ALA A 17 3.12 13.57 -8.72
CA ALA A 17 4.38 12.96 -8.35
C ALA A 17 4.79 11.82 -9.30
N ALA A 18 3.82 11.11 -9.88
CA ALA A 18 4.06 9.88 -10.65
C ALA A 18 4.18 10.10 -12.16
N THR A 19 3.35 10.94 -12.77
CA THR A 19 3.28 11.06 -14.23
C THR A 19 2.64 12.37 -14.71
N THR A 20 3.02 12.80 -15.91
CA THR A 20 2.34 13.84 -16.71
C THR A 20 1.63 13.26 -17.94
N LEU A 21 1.79 11.96 -18.19
CA LEU A 21 1.14 11.21 -19.26
C LEU A 21 -0.03 10.38 -18.69
N PRO A 22 -0.97 9.93 -19.55
CA PRO A 22 -2.04 9.07 -19.10
C PRO A 22 -1.53 7.83 -18.37
N GLY A 23 -2.13 7.51 -17.23
CA GLY A 23 -1.65 6.45 -16.36
C GLY A 23 -2.59 6.21 -15.18
N ILE A 24 -2.58 4.98 -14.66
CA ILE A 24 -3.29 4.68 -13.41
C ILE A 24 -2.32 4.89 -12.26
N VAL A 25 -2.71 5.66 -11.26
CA VAL A 25 -1.90 5.95 -10.09
C VAL A 25 -2.53 5.30 -8.87
N CYS A 26 -1.78 4.40 -8.24
CA CYS A 26 -2.18 3.62 -7.09
C CYS A 26 -1.43 4.08 -5.85
N ILE A 27 -2.11 4.18 -4.72
CA ILE A 27 -1.54 4.48 -3.41
C ILE A 27 -1.65 3.21 -2.55
N LEU A 28 -0.52 2.70 -2.06
CA LEU A 28 -0.43 1.61 -1.09
C LEU A 28 0.38 2.08 0.12
N GLY A 29 -0.33 2.61 1.12
CA GLY A 29 0.24 3.14 2.38
C GLY A 29 -0.53 2.60 3.58
N THR A 30 -0.88 3.45 4.55
CA THR A 30 -1.76 3.07 5.67
C THR A 30 -3.10 2.56 5.17
N GLY A 31 -3.70 3.24 4.19
CA GLY A 31 -4.85 2.79 3.39
C GLY A 31 -4.45 2.55 1.94
N SER A 32 -5.41 2.27 1.06
CA SER A 32 -5.13 2.13 -0.37
C SER A 32 -6.20 2.75 -1.27
N ASN A 33 -5.74 3.27 -2.41
CA ASN A 33 -6.60 3.91 -3.39
C ASN A 33 -6.00 3.82 -4.79
N SER A 34 -6.81 4.13 -5.81
CA SER A 34 -6.37 4.25 -7.19
C SER A 34 -7.18 5.30 -7.95
N SER A 35 -6.56 5.90 -8.95
CA SER A 35 -7.20 6.85 -9.86
C SER A 35 -6.57 6.75 -11.25
N TYR A 36 -7.36 6.96 -12.29
CA TYR A 36 -6.86 7.08 -13.66
C TYR A 36 -6.65 8.55 -13.98
N PHE A 37 -5.45 8.91 -14.45
CA PHE A 37 -5.16 10.23 -14.99
C PHE A 37 -5.17 10.15 -16.52
N ASP A 38 -5.95 11.00 -17.18
CA ASP A 38 -6.06 11.02 -18.64
C ASP A 38 -5.05 11.94 -19.35
N GLY A 39 -4.10 12.50 -18.58
CA GLY A 39 -3.16 13.54 -19.03
C GLY A 39 -3.61 14.96 -18.68
N THR A 40 -4.89 15.15 -18.31
CA THR A 40 -5.46 16.45 -17.92
C THR A 40 -6.25 16.38 -16.62
N THR A 41 -7.05 15.33 -16.44
CA THR A 41 -8.06 15.17 -15.39
C THR A 41 -7.84 13.85 -14.65
N VAL A 42 -8.04 13.87 -13.33
CA VAL A 42 -7.99 12.69 -12.47
C VAL A 42 -9.39 12.11 -12.32
N HIS A 43 -9.54 10.86 -12.73
CA HIS A 43 -10.76 10.06 -12.62
C HIS A 43 -10.60 9.07 -11.46
N PRO A 44 -11.28 9.27 -10.32
CA PRO A 44 -11.15 8.36 -9.20
C PRO A 44 -11.74 6.98 -9.52
N SER A 45 -11.24 5.94 -8.85
CA SER A 45 -11.91 4.64 -8.80
C SER A 45 -13.19 4.72 -7.95
N ALA A 46 -13.79 3.56 -7.62
CA ALA A 46 -14.90 3.50 -6.68
C ALA A 46 -14.56 4.18 -5.34
N VAL A 47 -15.57 4.83 -4.73
CA VAL A 47 -15.44 5.49 -3.42
C VAL A 47 -14.91 4.48 -2.39
N SER A 48 -13.82 4.85 -1.71
CA SER A 48 -13.27 4.00 -0.65
C SER A 48 -14.21 3.97 0.54
N LEU A 49 -14.56 2.77 1.00
CA LEU A 49 -15.26 2.54 2.26
C LEU A 49 -14.29 2.38 3.45
N GLY A 50 -13.00 2.58 3.21
CA GLY A 50 -11.94 2.65 4.21
C GLY A 50 -11.62 1.33 4.90
N TYR A 51 -10.80 1.43 5.93
CA TYR A 51 -10.07 0.32 6.55
C TYR A 51 -10.94 -0.83 7.08
N SER A 52 -12.22 -0.62 7.38
CA SER A 52 -13.07 -1.69 7.90
C SER A 52 -13.60 -2.59 6.79
N LEU A 53 -13.88 -2.02 5.60
CA LEU A 53 -14.58 -2.70 4.51
C LEU A 53 -13.70 -2.97 3.28
N MET A 54 -12.70 -2.13 3.04
CA MET A 54 -11.85 -2.16 1.84
C MET A 54 -10.36 -2.03 2.24
N ASP A 55 -9.63 -1.16 1.54
CA ASP A 55 -8.20 -0.89 1.65
C ASP A 55 -7.32 -2.11 1.34
N GLU A 56 -7.70 -2.93 0.35
CA GLU A 56 -6.89 -4.07 -0.13
C GLU A 56 -5.42 -3.64 -0.37
N ALA A 57 -4.48 -4.52 -0.01
CA ALA A 57 -3.04 -4.27 -0.12
C ALA A 57 -2.48 -3.07 0.68
N SER A 58 -3.26 -2.47 1.57
CA SER A 58 -2.75 -1.44 2.49
C SER A 58 -2.04 -2.03 3.72
N GLY A 59 -1.33 -1.18 4.45
CA GLY A 59 -0.76 -1.52 5.75
C GLY A 59 -1.84 -1.96 6.74
N ASN A 60 -2.99 -1.28 6.82
CA ASN A 60 -4.04 -1.70 7.73
C ASN A 60 -4.63 -3.07 7.33
N TYR A 61 -4.73 -3.36 6.04
CA TYR A 61 -5.17 -4.64 5.52
C TYR A 61 -4.23 -5.78 5.94
N PHE A 62 -2.92 -5.59 5.72
CA PHE A 62 -1.93 -6.59 6.10
C PHE A 62 -1.79 -6.73 7.62
N GLY A 63 -1.89 -5.64 8.38
CA GLY A 63 -1.88 -5.69 9.83
C GLY A 63 -3.04 -6.46 10.43
N LYS A 64 -4.28 -6.21 9.96
CA LYS A 64 -5.46 -7.03 10.33
C LYS A 64 -5.21 -8.50 10.03
N ARG A 65 -4.62 -8.80 8.87
CA ARG A 65 -4.36 -10.16 8.43
C ARG A 65 -3.33 -10.87 9.30
N LEU A 66 -2.22 -10.21 9.65
CA LEU A 66 -1.23 -10.74 10.59
C LEU A 66 -1.83 -11.03 11.97
N LEU A 67 -2.61 -10.10 12.53
CA LEU A 67 -3.29 -10.32 13.80
C LEU A 67 -4.21 -11.55 13.73
N ARG A 68 -5.01 -11.68 12.67
CA ARG A 68 -5.87 -12.86 12.47
C ARG A 68 -5.06 -14.14 12.38
N ASP A 69 -4.00 -14.16 11.57
CA ASP A 69 -3.16 -15.34 11.40
C ASP A 69 -2.42 -15.72 12.69
N TYR A 70 -2.11 -14.76 13.57
CA TYR A 70 -1.56 -15.00 14.90
C TYR A 70 -2.54 -15.79 15.77
N PHE A 71 -3.75 -15.24 15.96
CA PHE A 71 -4.75 -15.79 16.87
C PHE A 71 -5.37 -17.10 16.34
N TYR A 72 -5.45 -17.26 15.02
CA TYR A 72 -5.89 -18.51 14.40
C TYR A 72 -4.78 -19.55 14.23
N ASN A 73 -3.57 -19.32 14.75
CA ASN A 73 -2.43 -20.24 14.64
C ASN A 73 -2.05 -20.59 13.18
N LYS A 74 -2.25 -19.66 12.25
CA LYS A 74 -1.90 -19.82 10.83
C LYS A 74 -0.49 -19.32 10.51
N MET A 75 0.07 -18.48 11.37
CA MET A 75 1.46 -18.06 11.22
C MET A 75 2.45 -19.21 11.49
N PRO A 76 3.53 -19.35 10.71
CA PRO A 76 4.62 -20.27 11.00
C PRO A 76 5.18 -20.06 12.41
N ALA A 77 5.49 -21.15 13.13
CA ALA A 77 5.83 -21.11 14.55
C ALA A 77 6.96 -20.12 14.89
N VAL A 78 8.01 -20.07 14.05
CA VAL A 78 9.14 -19.14 14.21
C VAL A 78 8.68 -17.68 14.11
N LEU A 79 7.89 -17.36 13.09
CA LEU A 79 7.36 -16.00 12.89
C LEU A 79 6.34 -15.64 13.97
N LYS A 80 5.51 -16.59 14.40
CA LYS A 80 4.55 -16.38 15.49
C LYS A 80 5.26 -16.00 16.79
N ALA A 81 6.34 -16.70 17.13
CA ALA A 81 7.14 -16.40 18.32
C ALA A 81 7.89 -15.07 18.21
N GLU A 82 8.33 -14.66 17.02
CA GLU A 82 8.89 -13.33 16.79
C GLU A 82 7.82 -12.23 16.92
N PHE A 83 6.65 -12.44 16.31
CA PHE A 83 5.53 -11.50 16.35
C PHE A 83 5.07 -11.23 17.79
N ALA A 84 4.95 -12.28 18.61
CA ALA A 84 4.61 -12.17 20.04
C ALA A 84 5.66 -11.45 20.89
N ARG A 85 6.92 -11.43 20.46
CA ARG A 85 7.98 -10.67 21.15
C ARG A 85 8.00 -9.21 20.75
N ARG A 86 7.57 -8.90 19.52
CA ARG A 86 7.65 -7.54 18.97
C ARG A 86 6.45 -6.66 19.33
N PHE A 87 5.27 -7.26 19.50
CA PHE A 87 4.04 -6.52 19.70
C PHE A 87 3.32 -6.96 20.97
N ASP A 88 2.57 -6.03 21.58
CA ASP A 88 1.61 -6.36 22.62
C ASP A 88 0.37 -7.00 21.98
N LEU A 89 0.22 -8.31 22.22
CA LEU A 89 -0.87 -9.12 21.67
C LEU A 89 -1.94 -9.44 22.72
N ASN A 90 -2.02 -8.66 23.80
CA ASN A 90 -3.12 -8.73 24.73
C ASN A 90 -4.45 -8.40 24.01
N PRO A 91 -5.44 -9.32 24.00
CA PRO A 91 -6.71 -9.10 23.31
C PRO A 91 -7.45 -7.84 23.72
N ASP A 92 -7.36 -7.42 24.99
CA ASP A 92 -8.07 -6.25 25.48
C ASP A 92 -7.40 -4.95 25.04
N VAL A 93 -6.06 -4.93 24.98
CA VAL A 93 -5.30 -3.82 24.40
C VAL A 93 -5.62 -3.67 22.91
N ILE A 94 -5.66 -4.77 22.16
CA ILE A 94 -6.01 -4.75 20.74
C ILE A 94 -7.44 -4.23 20.54
N LYS A 95 -8.43 -4.77 21.28
CA LYS A 95 -9.83 -4.33 21.19
C LYS A 95 -9.97 -2.85 21.55
N TYR A 96 -9.28 -2.38 22.58
CA TYR A 96 -9.31 -0.98 22.97
C TYR A 96 -8.79 -0.07 21.84
N ASN A 97 -7.64 -0.39 21.24
CA ASN A 97 -7.09 0.38 20.13
C ASN A 97 -7.96 0.34 18.87
N ILE A 98 -8.64 -0.77 18.60
CA ILE A 98 -9.51 -0.89 17.41
C ILE A 98 -10.86 -0.20 17.61
N TYR A 99 -11.48 -0.36 18.78
CA TYR A 99 -12.89 0.03 18.98
C TYR A 99 -13.08 1.31 19.80
N LYS A 100 -12.04 1.83 20.45
CA LYS A 100 -12.15 2.97 21.37
C LYS A 100 -11.18 4.13 21.08
N GLN A 101 -10.16 3.92 20.25
CA GLN A 101 -9.20 4.97 19.88
C GLN A 101 -9.56 5.62 18.54
N GLU A 102 -9.06 6.83 18.30
CA GLU A 102 -9.42 7.66 17.14
C GLU A 102 -8.83 7.15 15.81
N ASN A 103 -7.70 6.44 15.84
CA ASN A 103 -6.94 6.04 14.64
C ASN A 103 -6.68 4.53 14.52
N PRO A 104 -7.74 3.70 14.47
CA PRO A 104 -7.61 2.24 14.44
C PRO A 104 -6.92 1.73 13.17
N ASN A 105 -7.06 2.43 12.04
CA ASN A 105 -6.39 2.11 10.79
C ASN A 105 -4.85 2.24 10.91
N MET A 106 -4.35 3.29 11.56
CA MET A 106 -2.91 3.48 11.81
C MET A 106 -2.38 2.43 12.79
N TYR A 107 -3.14 2.14 13.86
CA TYR A 107 -2.81 1.07 14.79
C TYR A 107 -2.67 -0.27 14.06
N LEU A 108 -3.64 -0.63 13.22
CA LEU A 108 -3.57 -1.84 12.39
C LEU A 108 -2.38 -1.79 11.43
N ALA A 109 -2.15 -0.67 10.75
CA ALA A 109 -1.02 -0.54 9.83
C ALA A 109 0.35 -0.68 10.49
N SER A 110 0.48 -0.35 11.78
CA SER A 110 1.73 -0.54 12.51
C SER A 110 2.21 -2.00 12.52
N PHE A 111 1.29 -2.97 12.51
CA PHE A 111 1.64 -4.39 12.46
C PHE A 111 2.22 -4.82 11.11
N ALA A 112 1.90 -4.12 10.02
CA ALA A 112 2.46 -4.43 8.69
C ALA A 112 3.97 -4.17 8.61
N GLU A 113 4.52 -3.36 9.51
CA GLU A 113 5.97 -3.18 9.65
C GLU A 113 6.70 -4.51 9.91
N PHE A 114 6.01 -5.49 10.51
CA PHE A 114 6.54 -6.83 10.72
C PHE A 114 6.96 -7.53 9.42
N ILE A 115 6.30 -7.21 8.30
CA ILE A 115 6.58 -7.79 6.99
C ILE A 115 7.91 -7.26 6.47
N PHE A 116 8.06 -5.93 6.44
CA PHE A 116 9.10 -5.24 5.69
C PHE A 116 10.34 -4.86 6.52
N ASN A 117 10.23 -4.87 7.85
CA ASN A 117 11.33 -4.58 8.75
C ASN A 117 11.69 -5.85 9.55
N PRO A 118 12.57 -6.73 9.04
CA PRO A 118 13.02 -7.90 9.79
C PRO A 118 13.83 -7.46 11.01
N GLY A 119 13.41 -7.86 12.21
CA GLY A 119 14.15 -7.56 13.45
C GLY A 119 15.48 -8.30 13.49
N ALA A 120 16.43 -7.83 14.32
CA ALA A 120 17.77 -8.41 14.46
C ALA A 120 17.78 -9.92 14.84
N LEU A 121 16.67 -10.40 15.41
CA LEU A 121 16.49 -11.78 15.85
C LEU A 121 15.73 -12.64 14.84
N ARG A 122 15.32 -12.10 13.68
CA ARG A 122 14.70 -12.88 12.61
C ARG A 122 15.80 -13.75 11.96
N PRO A 123 15.67 -15.09 11.97
CA PRO A 123 16.64 -15.94 11.30
C PRO A 123 16.77 -15.55 9.82
N LYS A 124 17.98 -15.53 9.26
CA LYS A 124 18.16 -15.19 7.83
C LYS A 124 17.41 -16.14 6.90
N ASN A 125 17.28 -17.42 7.28
CA ASN A 125 16.42 -18.41 6.62
C ASN A 125 14.92 -18.26 6.96
N ALA A 126 14.54 -17.43 7.92
CA ALA A 126 13.14 -17.02 8.10
C ALA A 126 12.74 -15.94 7.09
N VAL A 127 13.70 -15.19 6.54
CA VAL A 127 13.51 -14.42 5.29
C VAL A 127 13.26 -15.39 4.12
N GLU A 128 13.85 -16.59 4.16
CA GLU A 128 13.58 -17.69 3.19
C GLU A 128 12.27 -18.47 3.44
N ILE A 129 11.50 -18.18 4.49
CA ILE A 129 10.04 -18.45 4.49
C ILE A 129 9.37 -17.40 3.58
N ASN A 130 9.94 -17.22 2.38
CA ASN A 130 9.46 -16.38 1.30
C ASN A 130 7.99 -16.72 1.02
N GLY A 131 7.60 -17.98 1.17
CA GLY A 131 6.22 -18.42 0.96
C GLY A 131 5.16 -17.72 1.81
N TYR A 132 5.38 -17.44 3.11
CA TYR A 132 4.31 -16.87 3.95
C TYR A 132 4.04 -15.41 3.60
N PHE A 133 5.06 -14.56 3.68
CA PHE A 133 4.90 -13.14 3.38
C PHE A 133 4.63 -12.89 1.90
N TYR A 134 5.32 -13.60 1.00
CA TYR A 134 5.03 -13.49 -0.43
C TYR A 134 3.58 -13.82 -0.73
N LYS A 135 3.06 -14.95 -0.22
CA LYS A 135 1.64 -15.33 -0.38
C LYS A 135 0.70 -14.30 0.23
N LEU A 136 1.02 -13.82 1.43
CA LEU A 136 0.20 -12.84 2.14
C LEU A 136 0.08 -11.53 1.34
N ILE A 137 1.21 -11.04 0.81
CA ILE A 137 1.32 -9.81 0.05
C ILE A 137 0.71 -9.99 -1.35
N SER A 138 1.05 -11.07 -2.06
CA SER A 138 0.54 -11.34 -3.41
C SER A 138 -0.98 -11.50 -3.44
N GLU A 139 -1.58 -12.19 -2.47
CA GLU A 139 -3.04 -12.27 -2.36
C GLU A 139 -3.68 -10.89 -2.07
N GLY A 140 -3.00 -10.02 -1.32
CA GLY A 140 -3.48 -8.66 -1.09
C GLY A 140 -3.40 -7.81 -2.36
N ILE A 141 -2.26 -7.85 -3.05
CA ILE A 141 -2.02 -7.11 -4.28
C ILE A 141 -2.94 -7.59 -5.40
N ASN A 142 -3.12 -8.90 -5.59
CA ASN A 142 -4.04 -9.43 -6.60
C ASN A 142 -5.47 -8.92 -6.38
N LYS A 143 -5.97 -8.95 -5.14
CA LYS A 143 -7.27 -8.37 -4.81
C LYS A 143 -7.34 -6.88 -5.11
N PHE A 144 -6.28 -6.14 -4.78
CA PHE A 144 -6.20 -4.72 -5.12
C PHE A 144 -6.22 -4.50 -6.64
N ILE A 145 -5.49 -5.30 -7.42
CA ILE A 145 -5.51 -5.23 -8.88
C ILE A 145 -6.92 -5.48 -9.40
N GLU A 146 -7.56 -6.57 -8.98
CA GLU A 146 -8.91 -6.95 -9.41
C GLU A 146 -9.96 -5.88 -9.09
N CYS A 147 -9.93 -5.33 -7.88
CA CYS A 147 -10.96 -4.40 -7.42
C CYS A 147 -10.68 -2.93 -7.75
N ARG A 148 -9.41 -2.53 -7.86
CA ARG A 148 -8.99 -1.12 -7.89
C ARG A 148 -8.20 -0.75 -9.15
N VAL A 149 -7.67 -1.70 -9.90
CA VAL A 149 -6.93 -1.41 -11.15
C VAL A 149 -7.76 -1.82 -12.36
N LEU A 150 -8.26 -3.05 -12.39
CA LEU A 150 -9.03 -3.58 -13.52
C LEU A 150 -10.43 -2.99 -13.65
N CYS A 151 -10.87 -2.17 -12.69
CA CYS A 151 -12.09 -1.37 -12.83
C CYS A 151 -11.95 -0.28 -13.92
N PHE A 152 -10.73 0.09 -14.29
CA PHE A 152 -10.46 1.03 -15.37
C PHE A 152 -10.30 0.29 -16.70
N LYS A 153 -11.06 0.68 -17.73
CA LYS A 153 -10.96 0.09 -19.08
C LYS A 153 -9.60 0.32 -19.73
N GLU A 154 -8.87 1.33 -19.27
CA GLU A 154 -7.56 1.73 -19.75
C GLU A 154 -6.42 0.86 -19.21
N ALA A 155 -6.66 0.01 -18.20
CA ALA A 155 -5.60 -0.64 -17.41
C ALA A 155 -4.55 -1.40 -18.23
N GLN A 156 -4.94 -1.99 -19.37
CA GLN A 156 -4.02 -2.73 -20.26
C GLN A 156 -3.28 -1.84 -21.27
N HIS A 157 -3.63 -0.56 -21.37
CA HIS A 157 -3.14 0.37 -22.39
C HIS A 157 -2.29 1.51 -21.81
N VAL A 158 -2.28 1.67 -20.48
CA VAL A 158 -1.54 2.73 -19.80
C VAL A 158 -0.65 2.14 -18.70
N PRO A 159 0.48 2.80 -18.35
CA PRO A 159 1.29 2.38 -17.21
C PRO A 159 0.53 2.53 -15.89
N ILE A 160 0.80 1.61 -14.97
CA ILE A 160 0.28 1.67 -13.60
C ILE A 160 1.41 2.02 -12.65
N HIS A 161 1.28 3.18 -12.01
CA HIS A 161 2.23 3.74 -11.07
C HIS A 161 1.79 3.41 -9.64
N PHE A 162 2.74 3.18 -8.75
CA PHE A 162 2.44 2.89 -7.34
C PHE A 162 3.19 3.84 -6.41
N ILE A 163 2.52 4.29 -5.36
CA ILE A 163 3.06 5.25 -4.40
C ILE A 163 2.81 4.74 -2.99
N GLY A 164 3.82 4.86 -2.13
CA GLY A 164 3.72 4.55 -0.70
C GLY A 164 4.70 3.47 -0.25
N SER A 165 4.82 3.34 1.07
CA SER A 165 5.78 2.43 1.69
C SER A 165 5.51 0.97 1.35
N ILE A 166 4.25 0.55 1.32
CA ILE A 166 3.87 -0.83 1.01
C ILE A 166 4.21 -1.15 -0.44
N ALA A 167 3.92 -0.22 -1.36
CA ALA A 167 4.27 -0.34 -2.77
C ALA A 167 5.79 -0.53 -2.96
N HIS A 168 6.57 0.38 -2.38
CA HIS A 168 8.03 0.39 -2.53
C HIS A 168 8.69 -0.90 -2.02
N PHE A 169 8.28 -1.41 -0.85
CA PHE A 169 8.87 -2.63 -0.30
C PHE A 169 8.32 -3.93 -0.91
N SER A 170 7.31 -3.83 -1.79
CA SER A 170 6.68 -4.98 -2.45
C SER A 170 6.85 -4.96 -3.97
N GLU A 171 7.78 -4.17 -4.51
CA GLU A 171 7.94 -3.95 -5.96
C GLU A 171 8.00 -5.24 -6.77
N ASP A 172 8.84 -6.19 -6.37
CA ASP A 172 9.00 -7.46 -7.09
C ASP A 172 7.67 -8.26 -7.10
N ILE A 173 6.95 -8.26 -5.98
CA ILE A 173 5.67 -8.97 -5.85
C ILE A 173 4.59 -8.27 -6.68
N ILE A 174 4.58 -6.93 -6.73
CA ILE A 174 3.68 -6.16 -7.59
C ILE A 174 3.92 -6.54 -9.04
N ARG A 175 5.19 -6.56 -9.47
CA ARG A 175 5.57 -6.93 -10.82
C ARG A 175 5.07 -8.32 -11.19
N ASP A 176 5.24 -9.30 -10.30
CA ASP A 176 4.75 -10.67 -10.49
C ASP A 176 3.22 -10.72 -10.58
N CYS A 177 2.50 -10.02 -9.69
CA CYS A 177 1.04 -10.00 -9.66
C CYS A 177 0.42 -9.33 -10.89
N MET A 178 1.15 -8.43 -11.56
CA MET A 178 0.69 -7.73 -12.75
C MET A 178 0.79 -8.57 -14.04
N GLN A 179 1.72 -9.54 -14.09
CA GLN A 179 1.96 -10.33 -15.30
C GLN A 179 0.73 -11.07 -15.84
N PRO A 180 -0.08 -11.78 -15.02
CA PRO A 180 -1.23 -12.53 -15.52
C PRO A 180 -2.29 -11.66 -16.20
N TYR A 181 -2.34 -10.38 -15.85
CA TYR A 181 -3.31 -9.43 -16.37
C TYR A 181 -2.78 -8.61 -17.57
N HIS A 182 -1.54 -8.87 -18.01
CA HIS A 182 -0.84 -8.13 -19.08
C HIS A 182 -0.73 -6.63 -18.80
N LEU A 183 -0.53 -6.29 -17.53
CA LEU A 183 -0.45 -4.90 -17.07
C LEU A 183 1.00 -4.39 -17.16
N THR A 184 1.15 -3.13 -17.52
CA THR A 184 2.48 -2.49 -17.61
C THR A 184 2.78 -1.73 -16.33
N LEU A 185 3.85 -2.13 -15.63
CA LEU A 185 4.33 -1.40 -14.46
C LEU A 185 5.00 -0.09 -14.87
N GLY A 186 4.53 1.01 -14.29
CA GLY A 186 5.12 2.34 -14.38
C GLY A 186 6.16 2.57 -13.28
N THR A 187 6.11 3.75 -12.66
CA THR A 187 7.03 4.12 -11.58
C THR A 187 6.52 3.67 -10.21
N ILE A 188 7.46 3.35 -9.30
CA ILE A 188 7.17 3.12 -7.89
C ILE A 188 7.87 4.19 -7.05
N ILE A 189 7.09 4.94 -6.26
CA ILE A 189 7.58 6.07 -5.46
C ILE A 189 7.31 5.79 -3.98
N ARG A 190 8.34 5.87 -3.13
CA ARG A 190 8.17 5.57 -1.71
C ARG A 190 7.35 6.63 -0.97
N ARG A 191 7.63 7.92 -1.19
CA ARG A 191 6.93 9.04 -0.57
C ARG A 191 6.50 10.04 -1.66
N PRO A 192 5.24 10.52 -1.67
CA PRO A 192 4.77 11.46 -2.68
C PRO A 192 5.67 12.71 -2.82
N ILE A 193 6.24 13.19 -1.70
CA ILE A 193 7.13 14.35 -1.69
C ILE A 193 8.38 14.16 -2.56
N ASP A 194 8.90 12.94 -2.65
CA ASP A 194 10.10 12.65 -3.44
C ASP A 194 9.82 12.87 -4.94
N GLY A 195 8.62 12.49 -5.41
CA GLY A 195 8.19 12.74 -6.80
C GLY A 195 7.72 14.17 -7.06
N LEU A 196 7.05 14.80 -6.09
CA LEU A 196 6.64 16.21 -6.21
C LEU A 196 7.84 17.16 -6.35
N ILE A 197 8.92 16.95 -5.60
CA ILE A 197 10.13 17.77 -5.72
C ILE A 197 10.66 17.77 -7.16
N GLU A 198 10.63 16.62 -7.82
CA GLU A 198 11.08 16.46 -9.20
C GLU A 198 10.11 17.13 -10.20
N TYR A 199 8.80 16.98 -9.99
CA TYR A 199 7.78 17.65 -10.80
C TYR A 199 7.94 19.19 -10.76
N TYR A 200 8.03 19.77 -9.56
CA TYR A 200 8.16 21.22 -9.36
C TYR A 200 9.49 21.78 -9.90
N ARG A 201 10.60 21.02 -9.79
CA ARG A 201 11.88 21.41 -10.41
C ARG A 201 11.78 21.54 -11.91
N ASN A 202 11.08 20.62 -12.57
CA ASN A 202 11.06 20.53 -14.03
C ASN A 202 9.99 21.41 -14.69
N HIS A 203 8.90 21.76 -13.98
CA HIS A 203 7.75 22.44 -14.58
C HIS A 203 7.44 23.85 -14.04
N ILE A 204 7.98 24.25 -12.87
CA ILE A 204 7.60 25.53 -12.22
C ILE A 204 8.80 26.47 -11.97
N LEU A 205 10.04 25.98 -12.02
CA LEU A 205 11.25 26.81 -11.91
C LEU A 205 11.82 27.29 -13.27
N LYS A 206 10.97 27.40 -14.30
CA LYS A 206 11.31 28.12 -15.54
C LYS A 206 10.56 29.45 -15.62
#